data_AF-A0A255ZE83-F1
#
_entry.id   AF-A0A255ZE83-F1
#
_cell.length_a   1.000
_cell.length_b   1.000
_cell.length_c   1.000
_cell.angle_alpha   90.00
_cell.angle_beta   90.00
_cell.angle_gamma   90.00
#
_symmetry.space_group_name_H-M   'P 1'
#
loop_
_entity.id
_entity.type
_entity.pdbx_description
1 polymer ?
#
loop_
_entity_poly.entity_id
_entity_poly.type
_entity_poly.pdbx_seq_one_letter_code
_entity_poly.pdbx_strand_id
1 'polypeptide(L)'
;MAVYLQCVAKRMRGGYKHEHIHILWWVQVVDGKPTNETGFSTKEQLIDFVESSGPHALWCPAAKPGQPGAWVGVQTLGRKKYLQAYRDGRPTEDLLGLPDK
;
A
#
# COMPACT_ATOMS: atom_id res chain seq x y z
N MET A 1 13.68 -5.17 15.25
CA MET A 1 12.37 -5.76 14.90
C MET A 1 11.84 -4.98 13.73
N ALA A 2 11.56 -5.61 12.60
CA ALA A 2 10.96 -4.90 11.46
C ALA A 2 9.45 -4.87 11.66
N VAL A 3 8.86 -3.68 11.70
CA VAL A 3 7.42 -3.48 11.84
C VAL A 3 6.93 -2.69 10.63
N TYR A 4 5.95 -3.23 9.93
CA TYR A 4 5.34 -2.57 8.77
C TYR A 4 3.88 -2.98 8.64
N LEU A 5 3.12 -2.23 7.86
CA LEU A 5 1.75 -2.58 7.51
C LEU A 5 1.74 -3.28 6.15
N GLN A 6 1.06 -4.41 6.05
CA GLN A 6 0.81 -5.11 4.80
C GLN A 6 -0.61 -4.82 4.31
N CYS A 7 -0.75 -4.27 3.11
CA CYS A 7 -2.04 -4.08 2.45
C CYS A 7 -2.67 -5.44 2.10
N VAL A 8 -3.99 -5.58 2.33
CA VAL A 8 -4.73 -6.82 2.08
C VAL A 8 -5.96 -6.64 1.20
N ALA A 9 -6.52 -5.43 1.15
CA ALA A 9 -7.63 -5.09 0.27
C ALA A 9 -7.61 -3.58 -0.01
N LYS A 10 -8.34 -3.17 -1.04
CA LYS A 10 -8.52 -1.77 -1.42
C LYS A 10 -9.99 -1.45 -1.64
N ARG A 11 -10.31 -0.16 -1.69
CA ARG A 11 -11.57 0.35 -2.22
C ARG A 11 -11.29 1.51 -3.15
N MET A 12 -11.87 1.45 -4.34
CA MET A 12 -11.74 2.50 -5.35
C MET A 12 -12.87 3.54 -5.24
N ARG A 13 -12.59 4.78 -5.62
CA ARG A 13 -13.61 5.85 -5.75
C ARG A 13 -13.32 6.75 -6.95
N GLY A 14 -14.26 6.74 -7.91
CA GLY A 14 -14.25 7.67 -9.05
C GLY A 14 -13.28 7.32 -10.18
N GLY A 15 -12.74 6.09 -10.22
CA GLY A 15 -11.87 5.60 -11.29
C GLY A 15 -11.08 4.34 -10.90
N TYR A 16 -10.19 3.90 -11.80
CA TYR A 16 -9.47 2.62 -11.67
C TYR A 16 -7.96 2.74 -11.48
N LYS A 17 -7.42 3.97 -11.50
CA LYS A 17 -5.99 4.23 -11.32
C LYS A 17 -5.62 4.46 -9.84
N HIS A 18 -4.33 4.45 -9.53
CA HIS A 18 -3.81 4.65 -8.17
C HIS A 18 -4.33 5.91 -7.47
N GLU A 19 -4.55 7.03 -8.19
CA GLU A 19 -5.09 8.24 -7.59
C GLU A 19 -6.52 8.09 -7.03
N HIS A 20 -7.25 7.06 -7.47
CA HIS A 20 -8.62 6.73 -7.09
C HIS A 20 -8.72 5.71 -5.95
N ILE A 21 -7.61 5.21 -5.42
CA ILE A 21 -7.63 4.43 -4.18
C ILE A 21 -8.18 5.34 -3.07
N HIS A 22 -9.21 4.87 -2.38
CA HIS A 22 -9.89 5.63 -1.33
C HIS A 22 -9.58 5.06 0.06
N ILE A 23 -9.68 3.74 0.21
CA ILE A 23 -9.40 3.01 1.45
C ILE A 23 -8.45 1.86 1.14
N LEU A 24 -7.51 1.60 2.03
CA LEU A 24 -6.74 0.37 2.08
C LEU A 24 -6.94 -0.32 3.42
N TRP A 25 -7.17 -1.61 3.36
CA TRP A 25 -7.13 -2.48 4.54
C TRP A 25 -5.73 -3.01 4.70
N TRP A 26 -5.31 -3.16 5.95
CA TRP A 26 -3.98 -3.62 6.29
C TRP A 26 -3.99 -4.58 7.48
N VAL A 27 -2.93 -5.36 7.56
CA VAL A 27 -2.53 -6.14 8.74
C VAL A 27 -1.12 -5.69 9.15
N GLN A 28 -0.87 -5.53 10.44
CA GLN A 28 0.46 -5.25 10.93
C GLN A 28 1.32 -6.51 10.81
N VAL A 29 2.56 -6.34 10.39
CA VAL A 29 3.54 -7.40 10.26
C VAL A 29 4.73 -7.08 11.16
N VAL A 30 5.10 -8.05 11.98
CA VAL A 30 6.23 -7.96 12.91
C VAL A 30 7.18 -9.11 12.62
N ASP A 31 8.43 -8.79 12.30
CA ASP A 31 9.47 -9.76 11.89
C ASP A 31 9.00 -10.72 10.79
N GLY A 32 8.29 -10.17 9.80
CA GLY A 32 7.78 -10.90 8.64
C GLY A 32 6.55 -11.77 8.92
N LYS A 33 5.97 -11.72 10.13
CA LYS A 33 4.76 -12.47 10.50
C LYS A 33 3.58 -11.53 10.68
N PRO A 34 2.46 -11.73 9.96
CA PRO A 34 1.22 -11.00 10.21
C PRO A 34 0.75 -11.20 11.65
N THR A 35 0.36 -10.12 12.31
CA THR A 35 -0.22 -10.14 13.65
C THR A 35 -1.75 -10.15 13.57
N ASN A 36 -2.43 -10.14 14.72
CA ASN A 36 -3.88 -9.96 14.79
C ASN A 36 -4.32 -8.49 14.66
N GLU A 37 -3.37 -7.56 14.62
CA GLU A 37 -3.66 -6.14 14.48
C GLU A 37 -3.98 -5.85 13.01
N THR A 38 -5.24 -5.54 12.75
CA THR A 38 -5.76 -5.23 11.41
C THR A 38 -6.53 -3.93 11.47
N GLY A 39 -6.62 -3.25 10.33
CA GLY A 39 -7.33 -1.99 10.24
C GLY A 39 -7.62 -1.60 8.80
N PHE A 40 -8.19 -0.41 8.66
CA PHE A 40 -8.29 0.28 7.40
C PHE A 40 -7.93 1.73 7.59
N SER A 41 -7.42 2.34 6.53
CA SER A 41 -7.04 3.74 6.54
C SER A 41 -7.37 4.36 5.19
N THR A 42 -7.67 5.66 5.20
CA THR A 42 -7.84 6.39 3.94
C THR A 42 -6.51 6.51 3.22
N LYS A 43 -6.55 6.75 1.91
CA LYS A 43 -5.34 7.05 1.13
C LYS A 43 -4.55 8.20 1.76
N GLU A 44 -5.23 9.26 2.20
CA GLU A 44 -4.59 10.44 2.81
C GLU A 44 -3.86 10.07 4.11
N GLN A 45 -4.49 9.28 4.99
CA GLN A 45 -3.85 8.81 6.23
C GLN A 45 -2.60 7.97 5.97
N LEU A 46 -2.64 7.11 4.94
CA LEU A 46 -1.49 6.29 4.58
C LEU A 46 -0.39 7.06 3.86
N ILE A 47 -0.72 8.12 3.13
CA ILE A 47 0.28 9.05 2.59
C ILE A 47 1.05 9.69 3.74
N ASP A 48 0.36 10.25 4.72
CA ASP A 48 0.99 10.88 5.88
C ASP A 48 1.82 9.87 6.69
N PHE A 49 1.32 8.64 6.83
CA PHE A 49 2.03 7.55 7.48
C PHE A 49 3.34 7.17 6.76
N VAL A 50 3.31 7.01 5.43
CA VAL A 50 4.50 6.65 4.65
C VAL A 50 5.52 7.79 4.64
N GLU A 51 5.07 9.05 4.55
CA GLU A 51 5.96 10.22 4.61
C GLU A 51 6.62 10.39 5.98
N SER A 52 5.91 10.04 7.08
CA SER A 52 6.48 10.12 8.43
C SER A 52 7.34 8.91 8.82
N SER A 53 6.98 7.71 8.37
CA SER A 53 7.62 6.46 8.78
C SER A 53 8.73 6.00 7.84
N GLY A 54 8.73 6.49 6.60
CA GLY A 54 9.71 6.15 5.57
C GLY A 54 9.30 5.01 4.63
N PRO A 55 10.16 4.64 3.67
CA PRO A 55 9.81 3.84 2.50
C PRO A 55 9.52 2.36 2.79
N HIS A 56 9.85 1.86 3.99
CA HIS A 56 9.64 0.46 4.39
C HIS A 56 8.53 0.30 5.45
N ALA A 57 7.61 1.27 5.53
CA ALA A 57 6.52 1.25 6.49
C ALA A 57 5.25 0.56 5.97
N LEU A 58 5.04 0.56 4.65
CA LEU A 58 3.84 0.03 4.01
C LEU A 58 4.23 -0.90 2.86
N TRP A 59 3.71 -2.12 2.87
CA TRP A 59 4.05 -3.18 1.93
C TRP A 59 2.78 -3.71 1.24
N CYS A 60 2.90 -4.09 -0.02
CA CYS A 60 1.83 -4.69 -0.80
C CYS A 60 2.26 -6.07 -1.31
N PRO A 61 1.45 -7.13 -1.11
CA PRO A 61 1.68 -8.40 -1.77
C PRO A 61 1.59 -8.23 -3.29
N ALA A 62 2.32 -9.07 -4.02
CA ALA A 62 2.25 -9.05 -5.47
C ALA A 62 0.85 -9.45 -5.95
N ALA A 63 0.37 -8.79 -7.00
CA ALA A 63 -0.92 -9.15 -7.61
C ALA A 63 -0.91 -10.55 -8.24
N LYS A 64 0.28 -11.04 -8.63
CA LYS A 64 0.46 -12.34 -9.29
C LYS A 64 1.20 -13.32 -8.37
N PRO A 65 0.75 -14.58 -8.28
CA PRO A 65 1.50 -15.63 -7.59
C PRO A 65 2.93 -15.76 -8.15
N GLY A 66 3.91 -16.00 -7.27
CA GLY A 66 5.30 -16.20 -7.64
C GLY A 66 6.11 -14.92 -7.90
N GLN A 67 5.50 -13.74 -7.74
CA GLN A 67 6.22 -12.47 -7.74
C GLN A 67 6.50 -11.98 -6.30
N PRO A 68 7.66 -11.36 -6.05
CA PRO A 68 7.91 -10.74 -4.75
C PRO A 68 6.97 -9.54 -4.57
N GLY A 69 6.55 -9.26 -3.34
CA GLY A 69 5.75 -8.06 -3.07
C GLY A 69 6.55 -6.77 -3.26
N ALA A 70 5.87 -5.66 -3.07
CA ALA A 70 6.37 -4.32 -3.36
C ALA A 70 6.20 -3.40 -2.16
N TRP A 71 7.17 -2.51 -1.95
CA TRP A 71 7.06 -1.46 -0.93
C TRP A 71 6.26 -0.29 -1.49
N VAL A 72 5.40 0.29 -0.65
CA VAL A 72 4.52 1.38 -1.07
C VAL A 72 5.16 2.71 -0.71
N GLY A 73 5.30 3.56 -1.73
CA GLY A 73 5.75 4.93 -1.60
C GLY A 73 4.65 5.93 -1.95
N VAL A 74 4.95 7.21 -1.72
CA VAL A 74 4.09 8.32 -2.14
C VAL A 74 4.59 8.87 -3.46
N GLN A 75 3.70 8.95 -4.44
CA GLN A 75 3.95 9.60 -5.72
C GLN A 75 3.12 10.89 -5.82
N THR A 76 3.69 11.90 -6.48
CA THR A 76 3.03 13.18 -6.71
C THR A 76 2.80 13.38 -8.21
N LEU A 77 1.56 13.72 -8.59
CA LEU A 77 1.18 14.13 -9.95
C LEU A 77 0.53 15.51 -9.87
N GLY A 78 1.29 16.53 -10.30
CA GLY A 78 0.88 17.92 -10.13
C GLY A 78 0.72 18.27 -8.65
N ARG A 79 -0.50 18.64 -8.24
CA ARG A 79 -0.85 18.97 -6.84
C ARG A 79 -1.43 17.80 -6.04
N LYS A 80 -1.58 16.62 -6.66
CA LYS A 80 -2.20 15.45 -6.02
C LYS A 80 -1.13 14.44 -5.64
N LYS A 81 -1.23 13.90 -4.42
CA LYS A 81 -0.44 12.76 -3.95
C LYS A 81 -1.28 11.48 -4.01
N TYR A 82 -0.63 10.35 -4.26
CA TYR A 82 -1.23 9.02 -4.22
C TYR A 82 -0.18 7.97 -3.84
N LEU A 83 -0.67 6.79 -3.47
CA LEU A 83 0.17 5.65 -3.11
C LEU A 83 0.51 4.85 -4.35
N GLN A 84 1.78 4.47 -4.48
CA GLN A 84 2.30 3.68 -5.59
C GLN A 84 3.17 2.56 -5.02
N ALA A 85 2.95 1.33 -5.47
CA ALA A 85 3.79 0.20 -5.12
C ALA A 85 5.07 0.21 -5.99
N TYR A 86 6.22 -0.04 -5.38
CA TYR A 86 7.53 -0.10 -6.01
C TYR A 86 8.20 -1.44 -5.74
N ARG A 87 8.64 -2.09 -6.81
CA ARG A 87 9.45 -3.30 -6.78
C ARG A 87 10.78 -2.99 -7.43
N ASP A 88 11.87 -3.13 -6.67
CA ASP A 88 13.23 -2.82 -7.13
C ASP A 88 13.35 -1.41 -7.76
N GLY A 89 12.68 -0.43 -7.15
CA GLY A 89 12.65 0.96 -7.61
C GLY A 89 11.72 1.24 -8.81
N ARG A 90 11.03 0.23 -9.35
CA ARG A 90 10.09 0.39 -10.47
C ARG A 90 8.65 0.40 -9.98
N PRO A 91 7.80 1.34 -10.45
CA PRO A 91 6.39 1.36 -10.08
C PRO A 91 5.68 0.12 -10.62
N THR A 92 4.72 -0.39 -9.85
CA THR A 92 3.92 -1.59 -10.12
C THR A 92 2.45 -1.35 -9.81
N GLU A 93 1.58 -2.12 -10.44
CA GLU A 93 0.12 -2.06 -10.23
C GLU A 93 -0.36 -2.98 -9.09
N ASP A 94 0.54 -3.44 -8.20
CA ASP A 94 0.20 -4.42 -7.16
C ASP A 94 -0.93 -3.92 -6.24
N LEU A 95 -0.90 -2.63 -5.89
CA LEU A 95 -1.98 -2.01 -5.11
C LEU A 95 -3.34 -2.11 -5.80
N LEU A 96 -3.40 -2.01 -7.13
CA LEU A 96 -4.64 -2.15 -7.88
C LEU A 96 -5.10 -3.61 -7.99
N GLY A 97 -4.15 -4.55 -7.91
CA GLY A 97 -4.43 -5.98 -7.89
C GLY A 97 -5.02 -6.50 -6.58
N LEU A 98 -5.04 -5.70 -5.51
CA LEU A 98 -5.66 -6.09 -4.25
C LEU A 98 -7.16 -6.35 -4.41
N PRO A 99 -7.75 -7.28 -3.64
CA PRO A 99 -9.20 -7.47 -3.59
C PRO A 99 -9.95 -6.17 -3.30
N ASP A 100 -11.11 -5.98 -3.94
CA ASP A 100 -11.99 -4.83 -3.68
C ASP A 100 -12.99 -5.17 -2.56
N LYS A 101 -13.23 -4.22 -1.64
CA LYS A 101 -14.11 -4.37 -0.47
C LYS A 101 -14.93 -3.10 -0.21
#